data_AF-A0A935DNP8-F1
#
_entry.id   AF-A0A935DNP8-F1
#
_cell.length_a   1.000
_cell.length_b   1.000
_cell.length_c   1.000
_cell.angle_alpha   90.00
_cell.angle_beta   90.00
_cell.angle_gamma   90.00
#
_symmetry.space_group_name_H-M   'P 1'
#
loop_
_entity.id
_entity.type
_entity.pdbx_description
1 polymer ?
#
loop_
_entity_poly.entity_id
_entity_poly.type
_entity_poly.pdbx_seq_one_letter_code
_entity_poly.pdbx_strand_id
1 'polypeptide(L)'
;MTLYRDDPDRCCALNKVEPLHAALPHKEAWVSGLRRDQSKSRSETPIVLATDRPLKVHPSPTGTPDVYRYSSFTTSPSTRSSSRATCPRAALRTRAVMPGEDERSGRWAGSEKTECGLHTFLKAK
;
A
#
# COMPACT_ATOMS: atom_id res chain seq x y z
N MET A 1 14.92 15.21 13.23
CA MET A 1 13.45 15.19 13.33
C MET A 1 12.94 13.75 13.23
N THR A 2 12.39 13.22 14.33
CA THR A 2 11.93 11.84 14.55
C THR A 2 10.43 11.63 14.30
N LEU A 3 9.80 12.46 13.46
CA LEU A 3 8.34 12.47 13.26
C LEU A 3 7.76 11.07 12.92
N TYR A 4 8.51 10.22 12.22
CA TYR A 4 8.09 8.84 11.93
C TYR A 4 7.99 7.93 13.17
N ARG A 5 8.58 8.31 14.30
CA ARG A 5 8.52 7.60 15.58
C ARG A 5 7.45 8.22 16.46
N ASP A 6 7.47 9.55 16.58
CA ASP A 6 6.65 10.31 17.53
C ASP A 6 5.22 10.49 17.02
N ASP A 7 5.03 10.69 15.71
CA ASP A 7 3.73 10.86 15.06
C ASP A 7 3.66 10.12 13.70
N PRO A 8 3.35 8.80 13.74
CA PRO A 8 3.16 7.95 12.57
C PRO A 8 2.29 8.51 11.47
N ASP A 9 1.20 9.14 11.89
CA ASP A 9 0.07 9.48 11.05
C ASP A 9 0.35 10.78 10.34
N ARG A 10 0.86 11.78 11.07
CA ARG A 10 1.33 13.02 10.47
C ARG A 10 2.51 12.80 9.51
N CYS A 11 3.42 11.88 9.83
CA CYS A 11 4.49 11.52 8.91
C CYS A 11 3.93 10.95 7.58
N CYS A 12 2.91 10.08 7.66
CA CYS A 12 2.25 9.56 6.46
C CYS A 12 1.43 10.60 5.72
N ALA A 13 0.72 11.47 6.44
CA ALA A 13 -0.09 12.53 5.87
C ALA A 13 0.78 13.42 4.96
N LEU A 14 1.83 14.02 5.52
CA LEU A 14 2.72 14.94 4.82
C LEU A 14 3.50 14.31 3.67
N ASN A 15 3.96 13.07 3.82
CA ASN A 15 4.90 12.46 2.87
C ASN A 15 4.24 11.50 1.87
N LYS A 16 2.97 11.13 2.07
CA LYS A 16 2.28 10.14 1.24
C LYS A 16 0.89 10.57 0.83
N VAL A 17 0.05 10.94 1.80
CA VAL A 17 -1.38 11.21 1.54
C VAL A 17 -1.57 12.56 0.85
N GLU A 18 -1.00 13.63 1.40
CA GLU A 18 -1.13 14.98 0.84
C GLU A 18 -0.52 15.10 -0.57
N PRO A 19 0.70 14.58 -0.85
CA PRO A 19 1.26 14.67 -2.20
C PRO A 19 0.44 13.89 -3.23
N LEU A 20 -0.09 12.74 -2.83
CA LEU A 20 -0.97 11.97 -3.70
C LEU A 20 -2.29 12.70 -3.93
N HIS A 21 -2.92 13.22 -2.87
CA HIS A 21 -4.16 13.98 -2.98
C HIS A 21 -4.00 15.20 -3.88
N ALA A 22 -2.85 15.88 -3.85
CA ALA A 22 -2.54 16.99 -4.74
C ALA A 22 -2.36 16.57 -6.21
N ALA A 23 -1.94 15.32 -6.48
CA ALA A 23 -1.65 14.84 -7.84
C ALA A 23 -2.87 14.24 -8.57
N LEU A 24 -3.91 13.84 -7.84
CA LEU A 24 -5.10 13.15 -8.36
C LEU A 24 -6.19 14.00 -9.05
N PRO A 25 -6.42 15.31 -8.76
CA PRO A 25 -7.61 16.05 -9.23
C PRO A 25 -7.81 16.11 -10.75
N HIS A 26 -6.74 15.92 -11.53
CA HIS A 26 -6.77 15.97 -12.99
C HIS A 26 -6.60 14.59 -13.64
N LYS A 27 -6.83 13.52 -12.89
CA LYS A 27 -6.75 12.14 -13.39
C LYS A 27 -8.15 11.56 -13.51
N GLU A 28 -8.34 10.68 -14.48
CA GLU A 28 -9.59 9.95 -14.67
C GLU A 28 -9.63 8.69 -13.80
N ALA A 29 -8.48 8.02 -13.72
CA ALA A 29 -8.29 6.82 -12.92
C ALA A 29 -6.89 6.78 -12.31
N TRP A 30 -6.76 6.04 -11.21
CA TRP A 30 -5.48 5.65 -10.64
C TRP A 30 -5.49 4.16 -10.31
N VAL A 31 -4.38 3.50 -10.64
CA VAL A 31 -4.22 2.05 -10.48
C VAL A 31 -3.42 1.79 -9.21
N SER A 32 -3.90 0.85 -8.39
CA SER A 32 -3.17 0.43 -7.19
C SER A 32 -3.08 -1.09 -7.08
N GLY A 33 -1.91 -1.59 -6.67
CA GLY A 33 -1.68 -3.02 -6.45
C GLY A 33 -2.23 -3.56 -5.13
N LEU A 34 -3.32 -2.97 -4.61
CA LEU A 34 -3.96 -3.43 -3.39
C LEU A 34 -4.74 -4.72 -3.69
N ARG A 35 -4.48 -5.76 -2.90
CA ARG A 35 -5.06 -7.09 -3.09
C ARG A 35 -5.82 -7.55 -1.84
N ARG A 36 -6.80 -8.44 -2.03
CA ARG A 36 -7.67 -8.94 -0.96
C ARG A 36 -6.97 -9.86 0.03
N ASP A 37 -5.90 -10.51 -0.39
CA ASP A 37 -5.11 -11.46 0.40
C ASP A 37 -4.05 -10.80 1.29
N GLN A 38 -3.84 -9.49 1.16
CA GLN A 38 -2.78 -8.78 1.91
C GLN A 38 -3.13 -8.49 3.37
N SER A 39 -4.41 -8.49 3.75
CA SER A 39 -4.88 -8.35 5.13
C SER A 39 -6.38 -8.56 5.21
N LYS A 40 -6.90 -8.88 6.40
CA LYS A 40 -8.35 -8.93 6.68
C LYS A 40 -9.08 -7.64 6.28
N SER A 41 -8.49 -6.48 6.52
CA SER A 41 -9.11 -5.18 6.17
C SER A 41 -9.27 -4.92 4.67
N ARG A 42 -8.65 -5.74 3.81
CA ARG A 42 -8.65 -5.58 2.35
C ARG A 42 -9.47 -6.65 1.64
N SER A 43 -10.03 -7.64 2.36
CA SER A 43 -10.69 -8.82 1.77
C SER A 43 -11.86 -8.47 0.84
N GLU A 44 -12.53 -7.34 1.09
CA GLU A 44 -13.70 -6.89 0.34
C GLU A 44 -13.37 -5.81 -0.70
N THR A 45 -12.09 -5.59 -1.00
CA THR A 45 -11.70 -4.55 -1.97
C THR A 45 -12.34 -4.80 -3.34
N PRO A 46 -13.08 -3.84 -3.91
CA PRO A 46 -13.67 -3.97 -5.23
C PRO A 46 -12.60 -3.87 -6.33
N ILE A 47 -12.87 -4.43 -7.51
CA ILE A 47 -11.97 -4.30 -8.68
C ILE A 47 -11.89 -2.83 -9.12
N VAL A 48 -13.03 -2.16 -9.12
CA VAL A 48 -13.15 -0.73 -9.41
C VAL A 48 -13.90 -0.11 -8.24
N LEU A 49 -13.27 0.84 -7.56
CA LEU A 49 -13.92 1.70 -6.59
C LEU A 49 -14.28 3.00 -7.31
N ALA A 50 -15.58 3.21 -7.51
CA ALA A 50 -16.13 4.45 -8.03
C ALA A 50 -16.00 5.55 -6.99
N THR A 51 -15.30 6.62 -7.33
CA THR A 51 -15.17 7.85 -6.53
C THR A 51 -15.64 9.02 -7.39
N ASP A 52 -15.80 10.21 -6.81
CA ASP A 52 -16.22 11.39 -7.58
C ASP A 52 -15.25 11.75 -8.73
N ARG A 53 -13.95 11.56 -8.52
CA ARG A 53 -12.83 11.49 -9.48
C ARG A 53 -11.51 11.49 -8.68
N PRO A 54 -10.48 10.68 -9.02
CA PRO A 54 -10.41 9.64 -10.06
C PRO A 54 -10.94 8.26 -9.62
N LEU A 55 -11.40 7.45 -10.57
CA LEU A 55 -11.73 6.03 -10.35
C LEU A 55 -10.51 5.29 -9.81
N LYS A 56 -10.69 4.44 -8.79
CA LYS A 56 -9.61 3.61 -8.26
C LYS A 56 -9.72 2.20 -8.80
N VAL A 57 -8.67 1.74 -9.49
CA VAL A 57 -8.65 0.44 -10.15
C VAL A 57 -7.65 -0.49 -9.48
N HIS A 58 -8.09 -1.72 -9.24
CA HIS A 58 -7.37 -2.82 -8.61
C HIS A 58 -7.28 -3.97 -9.61
N PRO A 59 -6.24 -4.03 -10.46
CA PRO A 59 -6.19 -4.92 -11.64
C PRO A 59 -6.06 -6.40 -11.27
N SER A 60 -5.51 -6.70 -10.09
CA SER A 60 -5.43 -8.05 -9.56
C SER A 60 -5.81 -8.04 -8.08
N PRO A 61 -7.12 -7.97 -7.76
CA PRO A 61 -7.58 -7.99 -6.38
C PRO A 61 -7.60 -9.42 -5.82
N THR A 62 -7.59 -10.43 -6.69
CA THR A 62 -7.70 -11.85 -6.37
C THR A 62 -6.34 -12.55 -6.45
N GLY A 63 -5.70 -12.76 -5.29
CA GLY A 63 -4.75 -13.86 -5.08
C GLY A 63 -3.27 -13.63 -5.38
N THR A 64 -2.46 -14.31 -4.60
CA THR A 64 -0.99 -14.27 -4.50
C THR A 64 -0.24 -15.10 -5.57
N PRO A 65 -0.74 -16.28 -6.04
CA PRO A 65 0.02 -17.12 -6.96
C PRO A 65 0.36 -16.41 -8.27
N ASP A 66 -0.59 -15.63 -8.79
CA ASP A 66 -0.46 -15.05 -10.12
C ASP A 66 0.46 -13.83 -10.15
N VAL A 67 0.51 -13.04 -9.07
CA VAL A 67 1.42 -11.88 -8.99
C VAL A 67 2.88 -12.33 -8.90
N TYR A 68 3.18 -13.31 -8.04
CA TYR A 68 4.55 -13.82 -7.92
C TYR A 68 4.98 -14.59 -9.17
N ARG A 69 4.10 -15.43 -9.75
CA ARG A 69 4.35 -16.07 -11.05
C ARG A 69 4.61 -15.04 -12.13
N TYR A 70 3.74 -14.05 -12.31
CA TYR A 70 3.91 -13.02 -13.33
C TYR A 70 5.20 -12.21 -13.14
N SER A 71 5.59 -11.93 -11.89
CA SER A 71 6.88 -11.28 -11.59
C SER A 71 8.10 -12.12 -11.95
N SER A 72 7.98 -13.47 -11.93
CA SER A 72 9.07 -14.36 -12.33
C SER A 72 9.21 -14.50 -13.85
N PHE A 73 8.14 -14.26 -14.61
CA PHE A 73 8.14 -14.30 -16.08
C PHE A 73 8.50 -12.98 -16.74
N THR A 74 8.33 -11.86 -16.03
CA THR A 74 8.70 -10.54 -16.53
C THR A 74 10.08 -10.15 -16.01
N THR A 75 10.94 -9.60 -16.87
CA THR A 75 12.21 -8.96 -16.50
C THR A 75 11.99 -7.64 -15.75
N SER A 76 10.93 -7.55 -14.96
CA SER A 76 10.76 -6.43 -14.03
C SER A 76 11.87 -6.57 -12.98
N PRO A 77 12.66 -5.52 -12.71
CA PRO A 77 13.57 -5.54 -11.58
C PRO A 77 12.74 -5.78 -10.33
N SER A 78 12.68 -7.04 -9.87
CA SER A 78 12.06 -7.32 -8.58
C SER A 78 12.84 -6.46 -7.60
N THR A 79 12.11 -5.65 -6.82
CA THR A 79 12.73 -4.88 -5.75
C THR A 79 13.23 -5.90 -4.74
N ARG A 80 14.44 -6.40 -4.97
CA ARG A 80 15.11 -7.47 -4.22
C ARG A 80 15.41 -6.94 -2.84
N SER A 81 14.40 -6.96 -1.99
CA SER A 81 14.40 -6.78 -0.54
C SER A 81 12.99 -6.36 -0.10
N SER A 82 12.29 -7.27 0.57
CA SER A 82 11.13 -6.98 1.41
C SER A 82 11.41 -5.92 2.50
N SER A 83 12.67 -5.52 2.67
CA SER A 83 13.18 -4.47 3.56
C SER A 83 13.52 -3.13 2.88
N ARG A 84 13.57 -3.02 1.54
CA ARG A 84 13.75 -1.74 0.85
C ARG A 84 12.39 -1.14 0.59
N ALA A 85 11.86 -0.46 1.60
CA ALA A 85 10.68 0.35 1.37
C ALA A 85 10.99 1.40 0.29
N THR A 86 10.10 1.55 -0.68
CA THR A 86 10.17 2.51 -1.80
C THR A 86 10.23 3.97 -1.33
N CYS A 87 10.06 4.21 -0.02
CA CYS A 87 10.34 5.47 0.65
C CYS A 87 11.33 5.22 1.81
N PRO A 88 12.44 5.97 1.93
CA PRO A 88 13.40 5.83 3.04
C PRO A 88 12.74 5.89 4.43
N ARG A 89 11.68 6.70 4.58
CA ARG A 89 10.91 6.84 5.84
C ARG A 89 10.01 5.65 6.14
N ALA A 90 9.59 4.89 5.12
CA ALA A 90 8.83 3.66 5.30
C ALA A 90 9.74 2.46 5.67
N ALA A 91 11.04 2.54 5.37
CA ALA A 91 12.02 1.50 5.74
C ALA A 91 12.21 1.44 7.26
N LEU A 92 12.10 2.59 7.94
CA LEU A 92 12.18 2.68 9.41
C LEU A 92 11.03 1.98 10.15
N ARG A 93 9.98 1.59 9.44
CA ARG A 93 8.77 0.92 9.97
C ARG A 93 8.47 -0.38 9.21
N THR A 94 9.46 -0.92 8.50
CA THR A 94 9.33 -2.17 7.76
C THR A 94 10.42 -3.13 8.23
N ARG A 95 10.02 -4.32 8.67
CA ARG A 95 10.91 -5.46 8.95
C ARG A 95 10.61 -6.62 8.00
N ALA A 96 11.52 -7.58 7.93
CA ALA A 96 11.23 -8.86 7.27
C ALA A 96 10.09 -9.59 7.99
N VAL A 97 9.21 -10.21 7.20
CA VAL A 97 8.15 -11.10 7.65
C VAL A 97 8.76 -12.47 7.94
N MET A 98 8.47 -13.06 9.10
CA MET A 98 8.94 -14.39 9.48
C MET A 98 8.04 -15.47 8.89
N PRO A 99 8.54 -16.72 8.70
CA PRO A 99 7.71 -17.82 8.25
C PRO A 99 6.46 -17.99 9.11
N GLY A 100 5.28 -18.05 8.47
CA GLY A 100 3.99 -18.17 9.14
C GLY A 100 3.34 -16.86 9.59
N GLU A 101 4.03 -15.72 9.50
CA GLU A 101 3.42 -14.42 9.73
C GLU A 101 2.64 -13.91 8.50
N ASP A 102 1.65 -13.05 8.74
CA ASP A 102 0.92 -12.35 7.69
C ASP A 102 1.86 -11.54 6.76
N GLU A 103 1.56 -11.47 5.46
CA GLU A 103 2.40 -10.80 4.45
C GLU A 103 2.69 -9.32 4.79
N ARG A 104 1.80 -8.65 5.54
CA ARG A 104 1.96 -7.26 5.96
C ARG A 104 2.46 -7.07 7.39
N SER A 105 2.63 -8.13 8.18
CA SER A 105 3.11 -8.06 9.58
C SER A 105 4.45 -7.32 9.74
N GLY A 106 5.27 -7.30 8.69
CA GLY A 106 6.52 -6.56 8.66
C GLY A 106 6.34 -5.04 8.62
N ARG A 107 5.17 -4.53 8.18
CA ARG A 107 4.87 -3.09 8.16
C ARG A 107 4.25 -2.68 9.48
N TRP A 108 4.74 -1.56 10.03
CA TRP A 108 4.30 -1.02 11.31
C TRP A 108 4.54 -1.97 12.50
N ALA A 109 5.52 -2.86 12.40
CA ALA A 109 5.87 -3.77 13.50
C ALA A 109 6.11 -3.00 14.82
N GLY A 110 5.47 -3.44 15.90
CA GLY A 110 5.52 -2.79 17.21
C GLY A 110 4.60 -1.57 17.37
N SER A 111 3.63 -1.38 16.48
CA SER A 111 2.62 -0.31 16.55
C SER A 111 1.22 -0.86 16.30
N GLU A 112 0.18 -0.23 16.86
CA GLU A 112 -1.23 -0.58 16.60
C GLU A 112 -1.69 -0.16 15.19
N LYS A 113 -0.89 0.63 14.47
CA LYS A 113 -1.20 1.11 13.13
C LYS A 113 -1.11 0.00 12.09
N THR A 114 -2.17 -0.18 11.31
CA THR A 114 -2.24 -1.23 10.26
C THR A 114 -2.14 -0.66 8.84
N GLU A 115 -2.59 0.58 8.63
CA GLU A 115 -2.65 1.24 7.32
C GLU A 115 -2.02 2.62 7.33
N CYS A 116 -1.50 3.05 6.18
CA CYS A 116 -0.77 4.31 6.05
C CYS A 116 -1.63 5.52 5.61
N GLY A 117 -2.94 5.32 5.41
CA GLY A 117 -3.87 6.37 4.97
C GLY A 117 -4.01 6.52 3.44
N LEU A 118 -3.09 5.96 2.64
CA LEU A 118 -3.12 6.03 1.17
C LEU A 118 -4.40 5.47 0.53
N HIS A 119 -5.19 4.68 1.25
CA HIS A 119 -6.38 4.04 0.69
C HIS A 119 -7.66 4.41 1.41
N THR A 120 -7.61 5.35 2.36
CA THR A 120 -8.74 5.68 3.24
C THR A 120 -9.37 7.04 2.91
N PHE A 121 -8.69 7.89 2.14
CA PHE A 121 -9.16 9.27 1.86
C PHE A 121 -10.15 9.37 0.70
N LEU A 122 -10.13 8.44 -0.26
CA LEU A 122 -11.14 8.35 -1.32
C LEU A 122 -12.27 7.43 -0.86
N LYS A 123 -13.49 7.96 -0.82
CA LYS A 123 -14.70 7.19 -0.46
C LYS A 123 -15.43 6.72 -1.71
N ALA A 124 -16.15 5.62 -1.57
CA ALA A 124 -17.11 5.18 -2.58
C ALA A 124 -18.16 6.28 -2.77
N LYS A 125 -18.55 6.50 -4.02
CA LYS A 125 -19.72 7.29 -4.37
C LYS A 125 -21.00 6.54 -4.03
#